data_AF-C6XRU9-F1
#
_entry.id   AF-C6XRU9-F1
#
_cell.length_a   1.000
_cell.length_b   1.000
_cell.length_c   1.000
_cell.angle_alpha   90.00
_cell.angle_beta   90.00
_cell.angle_gamma   90.00
#
_symmetry.space_group_name_H-M   'P 1'
#
loop_
_entity.id
_entity.type
_entity.pdbx_description
1 polymer ?
#
loop_
_entity_poly.entity_id
_entity_poly.type
_entity_poly.pdbx_seq_one_letter_code
_entity_poly.pdbx_strand_id
1 'polypeptide(L)'
;MMFLCASILRRHFLSLLGALVFSLSFAVPASAVDFLETIQDIPLPAGFAELAEPVEFETPFGRIVEVSAEGKGTVDQSRFFFEETLPAFGWVLKEQPLVFERGNERLYISLISGDGIVRSEFKLVVRPASSVMND
;
A
#
# COMPACT_ATOMS: atom_id res chain seq x y z
N MET A 1 -40.09 -36.78 -27.78
CA MET A 1 -39.49 -35.43 -27.78
C MET A 1 -39.49 -34.73 -26.40
N MET A 2 -39.61 -35.46 -25.27
CA MET A 2 -39.56 -34.85 -23.92
C MET A 2 -38.24 -35.17 -23.16
N PHE A 3 -37.53 -36.23 -23.53
CA PHE A 3 -36.28 -36.64 -22.85
C PHE A 3 -35.03 -35.83 -23.25
N LEU A 4 -35.02 -35.22 -24.45
CA LEU A 4 -33.87 -34.41 -24.92
C LEU A 4 -33.77 -33.05 -24.19
N CYS A 5 -34.92 -32.46 -23.80
CA CYS A 5 -34.97 -31.15 -23.14
C CYS A 5 -34.35 -31.21 -21.73
N ALA A 6 -34.65 -32.27 -20.97
CA ALA A 6 -34.12 -32.46 -19.62
C ALA A 6 -32.59 -32.69 -19.58
N SER A 7 -32.02 -33.38 -20.59
CA SER A 7 -30.56 -33.60 -20.67
C SER A 7 -29.76 -32.37 -21.04
N ILE A 8 -30.34 -31.48 -21.84
CA ILE A 8 -29.73 -30.20 -22.26
C ILE A 8 -29.78 -29.21 -21.08
N LEU A 9 -30.91 -29.11 -20.39
CA LEU A 9 -31.07 -28.29 -19.18
C LEU A 9 -30.09 -28.71 -18.07
N ARG A 10 -29.89 -30.02 -17.87
CA ARG A 10 -28.96 -30.60 -16.88
C ARG A 10 -27.48 -30.34 -17.22
N ARG A 11 -27.10 -30.34 -18.51
CA ARG A 11 -25.73 -29.99 -18.94
C ARG A 11 -25.43 -28.50 -18.74
N HIS A 12 -26.37 -27.61 -19.07
CA HIS A 12 -26.20 -26.18 -18.82
C HIS A 12 -26.14 -25.85 -17.33
N PHE A 13 -26.94 -26.54 -16.50
CA PHE A 13 -26.89 -26.40 -15.05
C PHE A 13 -25.55 -26.84 -14.46
N LEU A 14 -24.98 -27.97 -14.93
CA LEU A 14 -23.65 -28.42 -14.49
C LEU A 14 -22.52 -27.47 -14.95
N SER A 15 -22.61 -26.91 -16.16
CA SER A 15 -21.61 -25.95 -16.65
C SER A 15 -21.66 -24.60 -15.90
N LEU A 16 -22.86 -24.10 -15.57
CA LEU A 16 -23.03 -22.90 -14.76
C LEU A 16 -22.52 -23.11 -13.33
N LEU A 17 -22.79 -24.27 -12.73
CA LEU A 17 -22.26 -24.62 -11.41
C LEU A 17 -20.73 -24.73 -11.41
N GLY A 18 -20.16 -25.34 -12.46
CA GLY A 18 -18.70 -25.43 -12.61
C GLY A 18 -18.01 -24.08 -12.78
N ALA A 19 -18.60 -23.17 -13.58
CA ALA A 19 -18.09 -21.82 -13.75
C ALA A 19 -18.16 -21.01 -12.44
N LEU A 20 -19.26 -21.14 -11.68
CA LEU A 20 -19.42 -20.49 -10.38
C LEU A 20 -18.37 -20.95 -9.36
N VAL A 21 -18.10 -22.26 -9.30
CA VAL A 21 -17.07 -22.83 -8.40
C VAL A 21 -15.66 -22.40 -8.79
N PHE A 22 -15.38 -22.30 -10.09
CA PHE A 22 -14.09 -21.82 -10.58
C PHE A 22 -13.84 -20.34 -10.21
N SER A 23 -14.86 -19.49 -10.30
CA SER A 23 -14.76 -18.08 -9.89
C SER A 23 -14.54 -17.90 -8.39
N LEU A 24 -15.08 -18.78 -7.54
CA LEU A 24 -14.87 -18.70 -6.07
C LEU A 24 -13.47 -19.11 -5.63
N SER A 25 -12.69 -19.79 -6.49
CA SER A 25 -11.36 -20.29 -6.14
C SER A 25 -10.25 -19.23 -6.19
N PHE A 26 -10.57 -18.01 -6.65
CA PHE A 26 -9.63 -16.87 -6.71
C PHE A 26 -9.85 -15.83 -5.61
N ALA A 27 -10.52 -16.19 -4.51
CA ALA A 27 -10.64 -15.31 -3.35
C ALA A 27 -9.29 -15.24 -2.61
N VAL A 28 -8.48 -14.21 -2.92
CA VAL A 28 -7.33 -13.84 -2.10
C VAL A 28 -7.85 -13.22 -0.81
N PRO A 29 -7.43 -13.67 0.38
CA PRO A 29 -7.85 -13.05 1.63
C PRO A 29 -7.38 -11.59 1.66
N ALA A 30 -8.33 -10.65 1.72
CA ALA A 30 -8.03 -9.26 1.97
C ALA A 30 -7.69 -9.12 3.46
N SER A 31 -6.41 -9.08 3.81
CA SER A 31 -5.99 -8.62 5.13
C SER A 31 -6.23 -7.12 5.23
N ALA A 32 -6.78 -6.65 6.34
CA ALA A 32 -6.78 -5.23 6.65
C ALA A 32 -5.33 -4.73 6.63
N VAL A 33 -5.08 -3.70 5.83
CA VAL A 33 -3.79 -3.00 5.81
C VAL A 33 -3.90 -1.87 6.81
N ASP A 34 -2.99 -1.86 7.79
CA ASP A 34 -2.87 -0.75 8.72
C ASP A 34 -2.15 0.42 8.03
N PHE A 35 -2.37 1.63 8.53
CA PHE A 35 -1.77 2.86 8.01
C PHE A 35 -1.06 3.60 9.13
N LEU A 36 -0.11 4.46 8.77
CA LEU A 36 0.39 5.46 9.72
C LEU A 36 -0.78 6.31 10.23
N GLU A 37 -0.80 6.58 11.54
CA GLU A 37 -1.77 7.47 12.16
C GLU A 37 -1.50 8.92 11.75
N THR A 38 -0.22 9.29 11.65
CA THR A 38 0.22 10.65 11.32
C THR A 38 0.07 10.97 9.82
N ILE A 39 0.35 10.01 8.94
CA ILE A 39 0.23 10.15 7.48
C ILE A 39 -0.70 9.06 6.94
N GLN A 40 -2.01 9.34 7.00
CA GLN A 40 -3.09 8.34 6.88
C GLN A 40 -3.21 7.58 5.56
N ASP A 41 -2.41 7.93 4.55
CA ASP A 41 -2.39 7.27 3.25
C ASP A 41 -1.07 6.53 2.97
N ILE A 42 -0.23 6.38 3.99
CA ILE A 42 0.96 5.54 3.95
C ILE A 42 0.66 4.22 4.67
N PRO A 43 0.55 3.11 3.92
CA PRO A 43 0.28 1.80 4.50
C PRO A 43 1.49 1.28 5.28
N LEU A 44 1.23 0.44 6.28
CA LEU A 44 2.24 -0.22 7.10
C LEU A 44 2.36 -1.70 6.72
N PRO A 45 3.61 -2.25 6.67
CA PRO A 45 3.78 -3.68 6.57
C PRO A 45 3.09 -4.40 7.74
N ALA A 46 2.59 -5.61 7.51
CA ALA A 46 1.87 -6.36 8.53
C ALA A 46 2.71 -6.52 9.81
N GLY A 47 2.14 -6.13 10.96
CA GLY A 47 2.81 -6.20 12.26
C GLY A 47 3.78 -5.05 12.55
N PHE A 48 3.81 -4.01 11.70
CA PHE A 48 4.44 -2.74 12.04
C PHE A 48 3.46 -1.87 12.83
N ALA A 49 3.98 -1.09 13.77
CA ALA A 49 3.24 -0.09 14.50
C ALA A 49 3.98 1.25 14.44
N GLU A 50 3.23 2.35 14.31
CA GLU A 50 3.78 3.69 14.44
C GLU A 50 4.36 3.89 15.84
N LEU A 51 5.56 4.47 15.90
CA LEU A 51 6.20 4.87 17.13
C LEU A 51 5.66 6.24 17.54
N ALA A 52 5.47 6.44 18.85
CA ALA A 52 5.04 7.72 19.39
C ALA A 52 6.03 8.84 19.03
N GLU A 53 5.50 10.07 18.97
CA GLU A 53 6.23 11.33 18.72
C GLU A 53 6.54 11.65 17.25
N PRO A 54 5.51 11.90 16.41
CA PRO A 54 5.73 12.54 15.13
C PRO A 54 6.25 13.96 15.32
N VAL A 55 7.11 14.40 14.41
CA VAL A 55 7.60 15.77 14.34
C VAL A 55 6.95 16.44 13.13
N GLU A 56 6.13 17.46 13.39
CA GLU A 56 5.44 18.22 12.35
C GLU A 56 5.88 19.68 12.35
N PHE A 57 6.33 20.15 11.19
CA PHE A 57 6.61 21.55 10.93
C PHE A 57 5.71 22.04 9.81
N GLU A 58 4.74 22.89 10.14
CA GLU A 58 3.81 23.47 9.17
C GLU A 58 4.03 24.98 9.04
N THR A 59 4.03 25.47 7.80
CA THR A 59 4.17 26.88 7.45
C THR A 59 3.24 27.23 6.28
N PRO A 60 2.98 28.52 5.99
CA PRO A 60 2.27 28.91 4.78
C PRO A 60 2.93 28.46 3.47
N PHE A 61 4.21 28.08 3.52
CA PHE A 61 5.00 27.67 2.35
C PHE A 61 5.19 26.16 2.27
N GLY A 62 4.51 25.37 3.10
CA GLY A 62 4.61 23.91 3.05
C GLY A 62 4.61 23.27 4.43
N ARG A 63 4.61 21.93 4.42
CA ARG A 63 4.56 21.08 5.61
C ARG A 63 5.65 20.01 5.52
N ILE A 64 6.34 19.77 6.62
CA ILE A 64 7.26 18.64 6.79
C ILE A 64 6.73 17.79 7.93
N VAL A 65 6.59 16.49 7.70
CA VAL A 65 6.20 15.51 8.72
C VAL A 65 7.28 14.45 8.78
N GLU A 66 7.78 14.18 9.97
CA GLU A 66 8.69 13.08 10.25
C GLU A 66 8.03 12.14 11.26
N VAL A 67 7.98 10.86 10.95
CA VAL A 67 7.37 9.83 11.80
C VAL A 67 8.11 8.51 11.58
N SER A 68 8.03 7.60 12.54
CA SER A 68 8.66 6.28 12.39
C SER A 68 7.71 5.17 12.80
N ALA A 69 7.92 3.99 12.24
CA ALA A 69 7.20 2.78 12.60
C ALA A 69 8.19 1.61 12.72
N GLU A 70 7.87 0.62 13.53
CA GLU A 70 8.70 -0.58 13.65
C GLU A 70 7.89 -1.86 13.71
N GLY A 71 8.49 -2.95 13.24
CA GLY A 71 7.89 -4.27 13.28
C GLY A 71 8.90 -5.37 13.00
N LYS A 72 8.50 -6.61 13.22
CA LYS A 72 9.32 -7.78 12.90
C LYS A 72 9.40 -7.96 11.38
N GLY A 73 10.60 -8.20 10.86
CA GLY A 73 10.77 -8.44 9.43
C GLY A 73 12.19 -8.23 8.95
N THR A 74 12.31 -8.05 7.63
CA THR A 74 13.58 -7.73 6.96
C THR A 74 13.44 -6.44 6.16
N VAL A 75 14.57 -5.77 5.93
CA VAL A 75 14.63 -4.56 5.12
C VAL A 75 14.11 -4.84 3.71
N ASP A 76 14.45 -5.98 3.12
CA ASP A 76 14.03 -6.34 1.76
C ASP A 76 12.52 -6.59 1.67
N GLN A 77 11.93 -7.27 2.65
CA GLN A 77 10.46 -7.44 2.71
C GLN A 77 9.75 -6.09 2.85
N SER A 78 10.27 -5.21 3.70
CA SER A 78 9.68 -3.88 3.93
C SER A 78 9.81 -3.00 2.69
N ARG A 79 10.97 -3.04 2.02
CA ARG A 79 11.19 -2.37 0.73
C ARG A 79 10.20 -2.85 -0.32
N PHE A 80 10.13 -4.16 -0.54
CA PHE A 80 9.22 -4.75 -1.53
C PHE A 80 7.77 -4.37 -1.24
N PHE A 81 7.36 -4.37 0.03
CA PHE A 81 6.04 -3.92 0.44
C PHE A 81 5.75 -2.49 -0.02
N PHE A 82 6.64 -1.53 0.23
CA PHE A 82 6.42 -0.13 -0.17
C PHE A 82 6.44 0.06 -1.68
N GLU A 83 7.36 -0.61 -2.38
CA GLU A 83 7.47 -0.56 -3.85
C GLU A 83 6.20 -1.07 -4.55
N GLU A 84 5.59 -2.14 -4.04
CA GLU A 84 4.36 -2.72 -4.62
C GLU A 84 3.09 -1.99 -4.20
N THR A 85 3.04 -1.49 -2.96
CA THR A 85 1.79 -0.98 -2.37
C THR A 85 1.57 0.49 -2.67
N LEU A 86 2.59 1.33 -2.53
CA LEU A 86 2.45 2.80 -2.68
C LEU A 86 1.96 3.25 -4.06
N PRO A 87 2.31 2.60 -5.20
CA PRO A 87 1.74 2.95 -6.50
C PRO A 87 0.22 2.90 -6.57
N ALA A 88 -0.42 1.98 -5.83
CA ALA A 88 -1.88 1.90 -5.76
C ALA A 88 -2.52 3.14 -5.08
N PHE A 89 -1.74 3.89 -4.29
CA PHE A 89 -2.15 5.14 -3.63
C PHE A 89 -1.70 6.40 -4.41
N GLY A 90 -1.22 6.23 -5.64
CA GLY A 90 -0.82 7.32 -6.54
C GLY A 90 0.62 7.81 -6.35
N TRP A 91 1.40 7.17 -5.48
CA TRP A 91 2.82 7.49 -5.30
C TRP A 91 3.66 6.89 -6.43
N VAL A 92 4.55 7.70 -7.00
CA VAL A 92 5.46 7.26 -8.06
C VAL A 92 6.87 7.16 -7.48
N LEU A 93 7.49 5.98 -7.55
CA LEU A 93 8.89 5.81 -7.20
C LEU A 93 9.78 6.63 -8.16
N LYS A 94 10.58 7.54 -7.61
CA LYS A 94 11.47 8.44 -8.37
C LYS A 94 12.93 8.08 -8.21
N GLU A 95 13.35 7.78 -6.99
CA GLU A 95 14.75 7.54 -6.65
C GLU A 95 14.86 6.34 -5.69
N GLN A 96 16.00 5.63 -5.76
CA GLN A 96 16.31 4.52 -4.87
C GLN A 96 17.13 5.03 -3.66
N PRO A 97 16.99 4.43 -2.46
CA PRO A 97 16.25 3.20 -2.20
C PRO A 97 14.72 3.38 -2.21
N LEU A 98 14.16 4.43 -1.59
CA LEU A 98 12.71 4.64 -1.52
C LEU A 98 12.37 6.14 -1.42
N VAL A 99 12.34 6.81 -2.57
CA VAL A 99 11.84 8.19 -2.69
C VAL A 99 10.67 8.21 -3.65
N PHE A 100 9.51 8.61 -3.15
CA PHE A 100 8.27 8.66 -3.90
C PHE A 100 7.77 10.09 -4.08
N GLU A 101 7.05 10.35 -5.15
CA GLU A 101 6.35 11.61 -5.38
C GLU A 101 4.89 11.40 -5.72
N ARG A 102 4.04 12.29 -5.21
CA ARG A 102 2.61 12.37 -5.55
C ARG A 102 2.19 13.84 -5.56
N GLY A 103 1.90 14.38 -6.74
CA GLY A 103 1.59 15.80 -6.89
C GLY A 103 2.72 16.70 -6.37
N ASN A 104 2.43 17.53 -5.37
CA ASN A 104 3.37 18.43 -4.69
C ASN A 104 4.08 17.77 -3.49
N GLU A 105 3.83 16.48 -3.24
CA GLU A 105 4.39 15.75 -2.10
C GLU A 105 5.58 14.90 -2.53
N ARG A 106 6.59 14.85 -1.64
CA ARG A 106 7.72 13.93 -1.76
C ARG A 106 7.89 13.18 -0.45
N LEU A 107 7.89 11.86 -0.53
CA LEU A 107 8.01 10.94 0.59
C LEU A 107 9.37 10.24 0.52
N TYR A 108 10.11 10.29 1.63
CA TYR A 108 11.35 9.56 1.83
C TYR A 108 11.10 8.46 2.86
N ILE A 109 11.59 7.26 2.57
CA ILE A 109 11.51 6.12 3.50
C ILE A 109 12.92 5.56 3.70
N SER A 110 13.39 5.60 4.95
CA SER A 110 14.64 4.97 5.38
C SER A 110 14.33 3.70 6.16
N LEU A 111 15.01 2.61 5.84
CA LEU A 111 14.81 1.30 6.49
C LEU A 111 16.07 0.91 7.25
N ILE A 112 15.94 0.66 8.55
CA ILE A 112 17.05 0.32 9.44
C ILE A 112 16.71 -1.01 10.12
N SER A 113 17.60 -2.00 10.02
CA SER A 113 17.44 -3.28 10.72
C SER A 113 18.19 -3.30 12.05
N GLY A 114 17.59 -3.87 13.09
CA GLY A 114 18.24 -4.22 14.35
C GLY A 114 17.54 -5.39 15.03
N ASP A 115 18.26 -6.44 15.43
CA ASP A 115 17.74 -7.59 16.19
C ASP A 115 16.47 -8.26 15.63
N GLY A 116 16.33 -8.31 14.29
CA GLY A 116 15.16 -8.88 13.61
C GLY A 116 13.92 -7.96 13.59
N ILE A 117 14.07 -6.74 14.09
CA ILE A 117 13.14 -5.63 13.93
C ILE A 117 13.63 -4.73 12.80
N VAL A 118 12.69 -4.19 12.04
CA VAL A 118 12.94 -3.14 11.07
C VAL A 118 12.24 -1.89 11.56
N ARG A 119 12.98 -0.80 11.64
CA ARG A 119 12.47 0.54 11.81
C ARG A 119 12.39 1.22 10.45
N SER A 120 11.21 1.74 10.12
CA SER A 120 10.97 2.59 8.96
C SER A 120 10.85 4.03 9.44
N GLU A 121 11.68 4.91 8.89
CA GLU A 121 11.62 6.35 9.14
C GLU A 121 11.06 7.02 7.91
N PHE A 122 9.96 7.75 8.10
CA PHE A 122 9.23 8.44 7.05
C PHE A 122 9.48 9.93 7.18
N LYS A 123 9.75 10.57 6.05
CA LYS A 123 9.77 12.02 5.93
C LYS A 123 8.90 12.43 4.75
N LEU A 124 7.82 13.14 5.03
CA LEU A 124 6.95 13.73 4.03
C LEU A 124 7.26 15.22 3.91
N VAL A 125 7.53 15.66 2.69
CA VAL A 125 7.69 17.08 2.35
C VAL A 125 6.56 17.47 1.40
N VAL A 126 5.71 18.38 1.84
CA VAL A 126 4.63 18.97 1.04
C VAL A 126 5.11 20.33 0.53
N ARG A 127 5.34 20.43 -0.79
CA ARG A 127 5.71 21.69 -1.44
C ARG A 127 4.49 22.60 -1.60
N PRO A 128 4.65 23.92 -1.56
CA PRO A 128 3.55 24.85 -1.80
C PRO A 128 3.11 24.77 -3.26
N ALA A 129 1.81 24.93 -3.52
CA ALA A 129 1.25 24.83 -4.89
C ALA A 129 1.91 25.80 -5.89
N SER A 130 2.43 26.94 -5.42
CA SER A 130 3.11 27.93 -6.25
C SER A 130 4.46 27.47 -6.80
N SER A 131 5.13 26.48 -6.19
CA SER A 131 6.43 26.00 -6.69
C SER A 131 6.28 25.14 -7.96
N VAL A 132 5.11 24.53 -8.17
CA VAL A 132 4.84 23.66 -9.34
C VAL A 132 4.71 24.46 -10.64
N MET A 133 4.45 25.77 -10.57
CA MET A 133 4.26 26.62 -11.75
C MET A 133 5.58 26.95 -12.49
N ASN A 134 6.73 26.65 -11.89
CA ASN A 134 8.06 27.03 -12.41
C ASN A 134 8.93 25.85 -12.88
N ASP A 135 8.45 24.61 -12.79
CA ASP A 135 9.13 23.39 -13.25
C ASP A 135 8.45 22.84 -14.52
#